data_AF-A0ABD0R637-F1
#
_entry.id   AF-A0ABD0R637-F1
#
_cell.length_a   1.000
_cell.length_b   1.000
_cell.length_c   1.000
_cell.angle_alpha   90.00
_cell.angle_beta   90.00
_cell.angle_gamma   90.00
#
_symmetry.space_group_name_H-M   'P 1'
#
loop_
_entity.id
_entity.type
_entity.pdbx_description
1 polymer ?
#
loop_
_entity_poly.entity_id
_entity_poly.type
_entity_poly.pdbx_seq_one_letter_code
_entity_poly.pdbx_strand_id
1 'polypeptide(L)'
;MSYHETLTICLFTETQLEAKAALQQALEMKKNGKREKAHKLLIHALNMNPEFVDALTELGTILEEEKDVVQADHLYTKALAISPCNEKALVSRDRTLPLVEEIDQRHFGIIDGKVRRLMSIPKGNSALRRVMEETYYHHIYHTVAIEGNTLTLSEIRHIIETRYAVPGKSLQEQNEAIGVDVAMKYINTTLLSRAGAITVNDILEIHRRVLGYADPVEAGRFRVTQVFVGHHIPPHPQDLDKHMQELVQWLNSEEALHLHPVEFAALAHYKLVYVHPFVDGNGRTSRLLMNLILMQASYPPITIRKEQRAEYYAALDTANEGDVRPFIRFIAKCTEMTLDTLLIATTEHAVGLPGASNHACPDCKHTIPVHS
;
A
#
# COMPACT_ATOMS: atom_id res chain seq x y z
N MET A 1 29.82 -35.57 6.45
CA MET A 1 29.04 -34.61 7.25
C MET A 1 30.02 -33.77 8.05
N SER A 2 30.10 -32.48 7.74
CA SER A 2 31.03 -31.57 8.43
C SER A 2 30.48 -31.26 9.83
N TYR A 3 31.35 -30.96 10.80
CA TYR A 3 30.95 -30.55 12.17
C TYR A 3 29.94 -29.40 12.19
N HIS A 4 29.93 -28.55 11.15
CA HIS A 4 28.95 -27.47 10.99
C HIS A 4 27.55 -27.98 10.68
N GLU A 5 27.39 -29.01 9.84
CA GLU A 5 26.09 -29.61 9.54
C GLU A 5 25.48 -30.26 10.79
N THR A 6 26.30 -30.91 11.62
CA THR A 6 25.83 -31.56 12.86
C THR A 6 25.39 -30.54 13.91
N LEU A 7 26.10 -29.41 14.04
CA LEU A 7 25.73 -28.30 14.94
C LEU A 7 24.44 -27.59 14.50
N THR A 8 24.27 -27.33 13.21
CA THR A 8 23.05 -26.73 12.66
C THR A 8 21.83 -27.66 12.82
N ILE A 9 22.00 -28.96 12.60
CA ILE A 9 20.94 -29.95 12.83
C ILE A 9 20.56 -30.02 14.31
N CYS A 10 21.53 -29.99 15.23
CA CYS A 10 21.26 -30.06 16.67
C CYS A 10 20.51 -28.82 17.18
N LEU A 11 20.92 -27.61 16.76
CA LEU A 11 20.25 -26.35 17.10
C LEU A 11 18.83 -26.26 16.50
N PHE A 12 18.65 -26.78 15.28
CA PHE A 12 17.33 -26.85 14.64
C PHE A 12 16.39 -27.81 15.38
N THR A 13 16.90 -28.92 15.92
CA THR A 13 16.09 -29.85 16.73
C THR A 13 15.75 -29.29 18.11
N GLU A 14 16.65 -28.53 18.74
CA GLU A 14 16.41 -27.89 20.04
C GLU A 14 15.32 -26.81 19.95
N THR A 15 15.41 -25.93 18.96
CA THR A 15 14.41 -24.87 18.72
C THR A 15 13.01 -25.43 18.43
N GLN A 16 12.92 -26.56 17.71
CA GLN A 16 11.64 -27.25 17.51
C GLN A 16 11.06 -27.88 18.79
N LEU A 17 11.91 -28.39 19.68
CA LEU A 17 11.49 -28.92 20.98
C LEU A 17 10.99 -27.81 21.90
N GLU A 18 11.68 -26.66 21.92
CA GLU A 18 11.26 -25.48 22.66
C GLU A 18 9.93 -24.92 22.16
N ALA A 19 9.72 -24.83 20.85
CA ALA A 19 8.44 -24.41 20.27
C ALA A 19 7.28 -25.33 20.67
N LYS A 20 7.51 -26.65 20.70
CA LYS A 20 6.52 -27.64 21.17
C LYS A 20 6.21 -27.48 22.66
N ALA A 21 7.22 -27.24 23.49
CA ALA A 21 7.04 -26.99 24.92
C ALA A 21 6.23 -25.70 25.16
N ALA A 22 6.52 -24.63 24.41
CA ALA A 22 5.77 -23.38 24.48
C ALA A 22 4.29 -23.56 24.08
N LEU A 23 4.00 -24.35 23.04
CA LEU A 23 2.63 -24.70 22.66
C LEU A 23 1.89 -25.45 23.78
N GLN A 24 2.53 -26.44 24.40
CA GLN A 24 1.92 -27.20 25.50
C GLN A 24 1.57 -26.29 26.69
N GLN A 25 2.49 -25.39 27.06
CA GLN A 25 2.24 -24.40 28.10
C GLN A 25 1.10 -23.45 27.71
N ALA A 26 1.04 -23.00 26.45
CA ALA A 26 -0.03 -22.15 25.97
C ALA A 26 -1.40 -22.82 26.08
N LEU A 27 -1.50 -24.10 25.70
CA LEU A 27 -2.72 -24.89 25.82
C LEU A 27 -3.18 -25.05 27.28
N GLU A 28 -2.24 -25.25 28.20
CA GLU A 28 -2.54 -25.31 29.63
C GLU A 28 -2.98 -23.95 30.19
N MET A 29 -2.33 -22.85 29.77
CA MET A 29 -2.77 -21.50 30.13
C MET A 29 -4.17 -21.18 29.59
N LYS A 30 -4.49 -21.62 28.36
CA LYS A 30 -5.82 -21.49 27.75
C LYS A 30 -6.88 -22.26 28.54
N LYS A 31 -6.61 -23.53 28.92
CA LYS A 31 -7.50 -24.32 29.80
C LYS A 31 -7.75 -23.65 31.15
N ASN A 32 -6.73 -22.99 31.69
CA ASN A 32 -6.82 -22.23 32.94
C ASN A 32 -7.47 -20.83 32.79
N GLY A 33 -8.01 -20.50 31.61
CA GLY A 33 -8.65 -19.21 31.33
C GLY A 33 -7.69 -18.03 31.17
N LYS A 34 -6.36 -18.26 31.21
CA LYS A 34 -5.32 -17.21 31.10
C LYS A 34 -4.99 -16.91 29.63
N ARG A 35 -5.96 -16.37 28.90
CA ARG A 35 -5.91 -16.14 27.44
C ARG A 35 -4.73 -15.30 26.98
N GLU A 36 -4.49 -14.14 27.59
CA GLU A 36 -3.38 -13.25 27.20
C GLU A 36 -2.00 -13.94 27.32
N LYS A 37 -1.83 -14.81 28.32
CA LYS A 37 -0.60 -15.58 28.49
C LYS A 37 -0.47 -16.66 27.43
N ALA A 38 -1.57 -17.35 27.11
CA ALA A 38 -1.60 -18.32 26.02
C ALA A 38 -1.25 -17.66 24.67
N HIS A 39 -1.83 -16.50 24.37
CA HIS A 39 -1.52 -15.70 23.18
C HIS A 39 -0.02 -15.39 23.10
N LYS A 40 0.58 -14.81 24.15
CA LYS A 40 2.02 -14.48 24.16
C LYS A 40 2.92 -15.71 23.99
N LEU A 41 2.55 -16.84 24.58
CA LEU A 41 3.29 -18.10 24.44
C LEU A 41 3.20 -18.67 23.02
N LEU A 42 2.05 -18.54 22.36
CA LEU A 42 1.89 -18.96 20.96
C LEU A 42 2.69 -18.09 20.00
N ILE A 43 2.70 -16.76 20.20
CA ILE A 43 3.58 -15.87 19.43
C ILE A 43 5.04 -16.27 19.64
N HIS A 44 5.45 -16.57 20.87
CA HIS A 44 6.81 -17.03 21.15
C HIS A 44 7.13 -18.34 20.42
N ALA A 45 6.20 -19.31 20.40
CA ALA A 45 6.36 -20.54 19.65
C ALA A 45 6.51 -20.30 18.14
N LEU A 46 5.74 -19.37 17.57
CA LEU A 46 5.82 -18.99 16.15
C LEU A 46 7.08 -18.20 15.80
N ASN A 47 7.61 -17.41 16.74
CA ASN A 47 8.90 -16.74 16.53
C ASN A 47 10.07 -17.74 16.44
N MET A 48 9.96 -18.88 17.12
CA MET A 48 10.95 -19.96 17.05
C MET A 48 10.72 -20.86 15.83
N ASN A 49 9.47 -21.17 15.51
CA ASN A 49 9.08 -21.95 14.34
C ASN A 49 7.86 -21.32 13.65
N PRO A 50 8.08 -20.44 12.64
CA PRO A 50 7.01 -19.75 11.92
C PRO A 50 6.06 -20.67 11.16
N GLU A 51 6.52 -21.87 10.82
CA GLU A 51 5.75 -22.88 10.08
C GLU A 51 5.01 -23.87 11.00
N PHE A 52 4.92 -23.58 12.29
CA PHE A 52 4.31 -24.49 13.25
C PHE A 52 2.77 -24.49 13.17
N VAL A 53 2.23 -25.40 12.35
CA VAL A 53 0.80 -25.55 12.02
C VAL A 53 -0.11 -25.61 13.25
N ASP A 54 0.24 -26.37 14.28
CA ASP A 54 -0.59 -26.49 15.49
C ASP A 54 -0.64 -25.18 16.27
N ALA A 55 0.47 -24.44 16.35
CA ALA A 55 0.51 -23.14 17.01
C ALA A 55 -0.26 -22.07 16.22
N LEU A 56 -0.18 -22.08 14.88
CA LEU A 56 -0.99 -21.21 14.01
C LEU A 56 -2.49 -21.45 14.22
N THR A 57 -2.90 -22.72 14.24
CA THR A 57 -4.31 -23.10 14.39
C THR A 57 -4.84 -22.73 15.77
N GLU A 58 -4.09 -23.02 16.84
CA GLU A 58 -4.52 -22.68 18.20
C GLU A 58 -4.53 -21.17 18.44
N LEU A 59 -3.59 -20.42 17.86
CA LEU A 59 -3.62 -18.95 17.92
C LEU A 59 -4.84 -18.39 17.18
N GLY A 60 -5.18 -18.95 16.01
CA GLY A 60 -6.40 -18.62 15.29
C GLY A 60 -7.64 -18.78 16.17
N THR A 61 -7.77 -19.90 16.90
CA THR A 61 -8.94 -20.09 17.77
C THR A 61 -9.05 -19.06 18.90
N ILE A 62 -7.92 -18.61 19.44
CA ILE A 62 -7.91 -17.55 20.47
C ILE A 62 -8.36 -16.22 19.86
N LEU A 63 -7.88 -15.88 18.67
CA LEU A 63 -8.25 -14.64 17.98
C LEU A 63 -9.75 -14.61 17.62
N GLU A 64 -10.34 -15.75 17.27
CA GLU A 64 -11.79 -15.83 17.07
C GLU A 64 -12.58 -15.56 18.36
N GLU A 65 -12.10 -16.08 19.50
CA GLU A 65 -12.69 -15.76 20.81
C GLU A 65 -12.54 -14.25 21.14
N GLU A 66 -11.46 -13.62 20.68
CA GLU A 66 -11.19 -12.18 20.78
C GLU A 66 -11.94 -11.34 19.72
N LYS A 67 -12.73 -11.98 18.84
CA LYS A 67 -13.48 -11.40 17.71
C LYS A 67 -12.64 -10.85 16.56
N ASP A 68 -11.34 -11.18 16.51
CA ASP A 68 -10.49 -10.89 15.35
C ASP A 68 -10.55 -12.04 14.33
N VAL A 69 -11.69 -12.14 13.65
CA VAL A 69 -11.97 -13.20 12.67
C VAL A 69 -11.04 -13.10 11.46
N VAL A 70 -10.63 -11.88 11.09
CA VAL A 70 -9.77 -11.64 9.92
C VAL A 70 -8.37 -12.18 10.17
N GLN A 71 -7.79 -11.88 11.34
CA GLN A 71 -6.47 -12.39 11.69
C GLN A 71 -6.50 -13.91 11.93
N ALA A 72 -7.59 -14.44 12.50
CA ALA A 72 -7.77 -15.87 12.66
C ALA A 72 -7.79 -16.62 11.31
N ASP A 73 -8.58 -16.14 10.34
CA ASP A 73 -8.66 -16.72 9.00
C ASP A 73 -7.31 -16.71 8.28
N HIS A 74 -6.54 -15.63 8.45
CA HIS A 74 -5.20 -15.53 7.90
C HIS A 74 -4.28 -16.63 8.47
N LEU A 75 -4.32 -16.86 9.79
CA LEU A 75 -3.53 -17.94 10.42
C LEU A 75 -3.95 -19.33 9.95
N TYR A 76 -5.24 -19.59 9.75
CA TYR A 76 -5.72 -20.86 9.19
C TYR A 76 -5.28 -21.03 7.73
N THR A 77 -5.31 -19.95 6.94
CA THR A 77 -4.83 -19.96 5.55
C THR A 77 -3.34 -20.27 5.51
N LYS A 78 -2.53 -19.66 6.39
CA LYS A 78 -1.10 -19.95 6.53
C LYS A 78 -0.85 -21.40 6.97
N ALA A 79 -1.62 -21.90 7.95
CA ALA A 79 -1.53 -23.29 8.40
C ALA A 79 -1.80 -24.30 7.28
N LEU A 80 -2.80 -24.02 6.41
CA LEU A 80 -3.16 -24.87 5.27
C LEU A 80 -2.19 -24.75 4.09
N ALA A 81 -1.52 -23.60 3.92
CA ALA A 81 -0.46 -23.47 2.94
C ALA A 81 0.73 -24.40 3.25
N ILE A 82 1.01 -24.63 4.54
CA ILE A 82 2.06 -25.53 5.02
C ILE A 82 1.57 -26.99 5.06
N SER A 83 0.37 -27.23 5.60
CA SER A 83 -0.23 -28.57 5.73
C SER A 83 -1.66 -28.57 5.20
N PRO A 84 -1.85 -28.84 3.88
CA PRO A 84 -3.15 -28.79 3.23
C PRO A 84 -4.20 -29.76 3.81
N CYS A 85 -3.74 -30.84 4.46
CA CYS A 85 -4.60 -31.89 5.00
C CYS A 85 -4.91 -31.71 6.50
N ASN A 86 -4.59 -30.56 7.10
CA ASN A 86 -4.89 -30.33 8.52
C ASN A 86 -6.40 -30.13 8.73
N GLU A 87 -7.06 -31.14 9.32
CA GLU A 87 -8.51 -31.18 9.52
C GLU A 87 -9.02 -30.00 10.37
N LYS A 88 -8.31 -29.65 11.46
CA LYS A 88 -8.72 -28.54 12.34
C LYS A 88 -8.68 -27.21 11.62
N ALA A 89 -7.59 -26.92 10.91
CA ALA A 89 -7.42 -25.66 10.19
C ALA A 89 -8.44 -25.56 9.03
N LEU A 90 -8.74 -26.69 8.36
CA LEU A 90 -9.73 -26.76 7.29
C LEU A 90 -11.13 -26.44 7.80
N VAL A 91 -11.58 -27.12 8.86
CA VAL A 91 -12.91 -26.87 9.46
C VAL A 91 -13.05 -25.44 9.98
N SER A 92 -12.00 -24.89 10.61
CA SER A 92 -12.03 -23.50 11.07
C SER A 92 -12.09 -22.52 9.90
N ARG A 93 -11.30 -22.75 8.84
CA ARG A 93 -11.30 -21.89 7.64
C ARG A 93 -12.62 -21.90 6.90
N ASP A 94 -13.24 -23.08 6.73
CA ASP A 94 -14.55 -23.19 6.07
C ASP A 94 -15.62 -22.35 6.76
N ARG A 95 -15.49 -22.16 8.09
CA ARG A 95 -16.37 -21.30 8.87
C ARG A 95 -15.98 -19.82 8.80
N THR A 96 -14.69 -19.48 8.81
CA THR A 96 -14.23 -18.08 8.82
C THR A 96 -14.26 -17.41 7.45
N LEU A 97 -13.99 -18.16 6.37
CA LEU A 97 -13.89 -17.65 5.02
C LEU A 97 -15.11 -16.80 4.59
N PRO A 98 -16.37 -17.31 4.65
CA PRO A 98 -17.52 -16.51 4.23
C PRO A 98 -17.74 -15.27 5.11
N LEU A 99 -17.37 -15.33 6.40
CA LEU A 99 -17.47 -14.19 7.31
C LEU A 99 -16.46 -13.11 6.94
N VAL A 100 -15.24 -13.50 6.60
CA VAL A 100 -14.18 -12.58 6.18
C VAL A 100 -14.50 -11.95 4.83
N GLU A 101 -15.01 -12.71 3.88
CA GLU A 101 -15.50 -12.18 2.60
C GLU A 101 -16.60 -11.13 2.80
N GLU A 102 -17.55 -11.39 3.70
CA GLU A 102 -18.60 -10.42 4.02
C GLU A 102 -18.03 -9.16 4.70
N ILE A 103 -17.06 -9.30 5.60
CA ILE A 103 -16.38 -8.17 6.25
C ILE A 103 -15.66 -7.31 5.20
N ASP A 104 -14.91 -7.92 4.30
CA ASP A 104 -14.16 -7.23 3.25
C ASP A 104 -15.10 -6.50 2.27
N GLN A 105 -16.18 -7.17 1.83
CA GLN A 105 -17.20 -6.56 0.97
C GLN A 105 -17.90 -5.37 1.65
N ARG A 106 -18.23 -5.49 2.95
CA ARG A 106 -18.80 -4.38 3.72
C ARG A 106 -17.82 -3.20 3.80
N HIS A 107 -16.52 -3.46 3.97
CA HIS A 107 -15.50 -2.40 3.99
C HIS A 107 -15.43 -1.67 2.65
N PHE A 108 -15.45 -2.39 1.52
CA PHE A 108 -15.56 -1.77 0.19
C PHE A 108 -16.84 -0.94 0.05
N GLY A 109 -17.99 -1.43 0.54
CA GLY A 109 -19.24 -0.66 0.53
C GLY A 109 -19.16 0.67 1.32
N ILE A 110 -18.41 0.69 2.43
CA ILE A 110 -18.13 1.92 3.19
C ILE A 110 -17.28 2.89 2.38
N ILE A 111 -16.21 2.41 1.75
CA ILE A 111 -15.33 3.21 0.90
C ILE A 111 -16.13 3.84 -0.25
N ASP A 112 -16.97 3.06 -0.93
CA ASP A 112 -17.80 3.56 -2.02
C ASP A 112 -18.78 4.64 -1.58
N GLY A 113 -19.35 4.49 -0.38
CA GLY A 113 -20.16 5.52 0.26
C GLY A 113 -19.40 6.83 0.44
N LYS A 114 -18.13 6.76 0.89
CA LYS A 114 -17.25 7.93 1.05
C LYS A 114 -16.85 8.53 -0.30
N VAL A 115 -16.56 7.72 -1.32
CA VAL A 115 -16.25 8.20 -2.68
C VAL A 115 -17.44 8.94 -3.28
N ARG A 116 -18.66 8.39 -3.19
CA ARG A 116 -19.88 9.07 -3.67
C ARG A 116 -20.09 10.42 -2.97
N ARG A 117 -19.83 10.49 -1.67
CA ARG A 117 -19.87 11.76 -0.91
C ARG A 117 -18.81 12.75 -1.35
N LEU A 118 -17.60 12.31 -1.66
CA LEU A 118 -16.54 13.19 -2.15
C LEU A 118 -16.92 13.75 -3.53
N MET A 119 -17.48 12.91 -4.40
CA MET A 119 -17.89 13.28 -5.75
C MET A 119 -19.10 14.22 -5.80
N SER A 120 -19.92 14.28 -4.75
CA SER A 120 -21.01 15.26 -4.66
C SER A 120 -20.52 16.66 -4.32
N ILE A 121 -19.26 16.83 -3.90
CA ILE A 121 -18.67 18.14 -3.63
C ILE A 121 -18.44 18.86 -4.96
N PRO A 122 -18.88 20.13 -5.11
CA PRO A 122 -18.66 20.88 -6.35
C PRO A 122 -17.17 21.00 -6.69
N LYS A 123 -16.81 20.75 -7.95
CA LYS A 123 -15.42 20.83 -8.45
C LYS A 123 -14.77 22.21 -8.24
N GLY A 124 -15.56 23.27 -8.13
CA GLY A 124 -15.11 24.63 -7.85
C GLY A 124 -14.92 24.96 -6.37
N ASN A 125 -15.10 24.00 -5.46
CA ASN A 125 -14.91 24.21 -4.03
C ASN A 125 -13.43 24.54 -3.73
N SER A 126 -13.20 25.74 -3.18
CA SER A 126 -11.86 26.24 -2.87
C SER A 126 -11.13 25.40 -1.81
N ALA A 127 -11.85 24.87 -0.83
CA ALA A 127 -11.29 23.96 0.17
C ALA A 127 -10.83 22.65 -0.46
N LEU A 128 -11.65 22.04 -1.32
CA LEU A 128 -11.27 20.82 -2.01
C LEU A 128 -10.04 21.05 -2.89
N ARG A 129 -10.00 22.15 -3.66
CA ARG A 129 -8.84 22.47 -4.50
C ARG A 129 -7.56 22.61 -3.68
N ARG A 130 -7.63 23.32 -2.55
CA ARG A 130 -6.49 23.50 -1.64
C ARG A 130 -5.99 22.17 -1.09
N VAL A 131 -6.88 21.31 -0.61
CA VAL A 131 -6.49 20.01 -0.03
C VAL A 131 -5.93 19.08 -1.12
N MET A 132 -6.46 19.13 -2.34
CA MET A 132 -5.90 18.42 -3.48
C MET A 132 -4.49 18.91 -3.86
N GLU A 133 -4.24 20.22 -3.78
CA GLU A 133 -2.89 20.80 -3.97
C GLU A 133 -1.93 20.36 -2.84
N GLU A 134 -2.37 20.35 -1.58
CA GLU A 134 -1.53 19.90 -0.46
C GLU A 134 -1.23 18.39 -0.54
N THR A 135 -2.25 17.56 -0.82
CA THR A 135 -2.10 16.10 -0.95
C THR A 135 -1.16 15.71 -2.08
N TYR A 136 -1.03 16.51 -3.15
CA TYR A 136 -0.04 16.31 -4.20
C TYR A 136 1.40 16.27 -3.65
N TYR A 137 1.78 17.28 -2.86
CA TYR A 137 3.12 17.34 -2.26
C TYR A 137 3.31 16.26 -1.19
N HIS A 138 2.26 15.96 -0.41
CA HIS A 138 2.29 14.86 0.56
C HIS A 138 2.51 13.50 -0.09
N HIS A 139 1.91 13.25 -1.25
CA HIS A 139 2.13 12.01 -2.00
C HIS A 139 3.60 11.86 -2.40
N ILE A 140 4.20 12.92 -2.96
CA ILE A 140 5.61 12.91 -3.36
C ILE A 140 6.51 12.68 -2.14
N TYR A 141 6.24 13.38 -1.04
CA TYR A 141 6.99 13.19 0.21
C TYR A 141 6.97 11.75 0.71
N HIS A 142 5.78 11.17 0.86
CA HIS A 142 5.67 9.83 1.42
C HIS A 142 6.19 8.75 0.47
N THR A 143 5.98 8.88 -0.84
CA THR A 143 6.42 7.87 -1.81
C THR A 143 7.94 7.79 -1.91
N VAL A 144 8.68 8.91 -1.79
CA VAL A 144 10.16 8.87 -1.77
C VAL A 144 10.70 8.52 -0.38
N ALA A 145 10.04 8.96 0.70
CA ALA A 145 10.47 8.64 2.06
C ALA A 145 10.35 7.14 2.39
N ILE A 146 9.38 6.42 1.80
CA ILE A 146 9.30 4.96 1.90
C ILE A 146 10.54 4.26 1.33
N GLU A 147 11.23 4.87 0.37
CA GLU A 147 12.46 4.32 -0.22
C GLU A 147 13.72 4.79 0.53
N GLY A 148 13.59 5.64 1.56
CA GLY A 148 14.69 6.10 2.40
C GLY A 148 15.16 7.54 2.15
N ASN A 149 14.49 8.28 1.27
CA ASN A 149 14.80 9.68 1.01
C ASN A 149 14.57 10.54 2.28
N THR A 150 15.52 11.42 2.58
CA THR A 150 15.58 12.21 3.82
C THR A 150 15.04 13.63 3.70
N LEU A 151 14.52 14.01 2.52
CA LEU A 151 13.91 15.33 2.33
C LEU A 151 12.64 15.49 3.15
N THR A 152 12.45 16.67 3.73
CA THR A 152 11.23 17.07 4.43
C THR A 152 10.16 17.54 3.44
N LEU A 153 8.90 17.59 3.90
CA LEU A 153 7.79 18.06 3.07
C LEU A 153 7.99 19.51 2.58
N SER A 154 8.54 20.39 3.43
CA SER A 154 8.84 21.79 3.07
C SER A 154 9.95 21.90 2.03
N GLU A 155 10.99 21.06 2.14
CA GLU A 155 12.08 21.00 1.15
C GLU A 155 11.55 20.51 -0.20
N ILE A 156 10.71 19.46 -0.21
CA ILE A 156 10.08 18.97 -1.43
C ILE A 156 9.20 20.03 -2.08
N ARG A 157 8.38 20.75 -1.30
CA ARG A 157 7.57 21.86 -1.81
C ARG A 157 8.46 22.93 -2.44
N HIS A 158 9.52 23.35 -1.75
CA HIS A 158 10.47 24.33 -2.26
C HIS A 158 11.09 23.89 -3.59
N ILE A 159 11.54 22.64 -3.71
CA ILE A 159 12.15 22.09 -4.94
C ILE A 159 11.16 22.11 -6.10
N ILE A 160 9.91 21.68 -5.87
CA ILE A 160 8.90 21.55 -6.94
C ILE A 160 8.40 22.91 -7.42
N GLU A 161 8.22 23.86 -6.49
CA GLU A 161 7.71 25.21 -6.80
C GLU A 161 8.78 26.12 -7.40
N THR A 162 9.97 26.15 -6.82
CA THR A 162 11.03 27.10 -7.21
C THR A 162 12.01 26.53 -8.24
N ARG A 163 12.15 25.19 -8.30
CA ARG A 163 13.22 24.49 -9.06
C ARG A 163 14.64 24.84 -8.62
N TYR A 164 14.81 25.42 -7.44
CA TYR A 164 16.12 25.62 -6.81
C TYR A 164 16.49 24.44 -5.91
N ALA A 165 17.78 24.14 -5.86
CA ALA A 165 18.31 23.06 -5.04
C ALA A 165 18.34 23.45 -3.56
N VAL A 166 18.08 22.47 -2.69
CA VAL A 166 18.19 22.61 -1.24
C VAL A 166 19.64 22.40 -0.80
N PRO A 167 20.27 23.37 -0.11
CA PRO A 167 21.64 23.22 0.39
C PRO A 167 21.78 22.07 1.39
N GLY A 168 22.88 21.32 1.32
CA GLY A 168 23.20 20.27 2.30
C GLY A 168 22.42 18.97 2.15
N LYS A 169 21.66 18.79 1.06
CA LYS A 169 20.92 17.57 0.71
C LYS A 169 21.46 16.94 -0.56
N SER A 170 21.33 15.61 -0.69
CA SER A 170 21.81 14.89 -1.87
C SER A 170 21.10 15.37 -3.13
N LEU A 171 21.84 15.60 -4.23
CA LEU A 171 21.22 15.89 -5.53
C LEU A 171 20.39 14.71 -6.03
N GLN A 172 20.79 13.48 -5.70
CA GLN A 172 20.03 12.29 -6.07
C GLN A 172 18.65 12.31 -5.41
N GLU A 173 18.57 12.54 -4.09
CA GLU A 173 17.29 12.64 -3.37
C GLU A 173 16.38 13.72 -3.94
N GLN A 174 16.95 14.86 -4.35
CA GLN A 174 16.20 15.95 -4.98
C GLN A 174 15.69 15.55 -6.37
N ASN A 175 16.52 14.88 -7.16
CA ASN A 175 16.16 14.37 -8.48
C ASN A 175 15.06 13.30 -8.42
N GLU A 176 15.03 12.47 -7.38
CA GLU A 176 13.94 11.51 -7.16
C GLU A 176 12.58 12.21 -6.95
N ALA A 177 12.55 13.25 -6.11
CA ALA A 177 11.34 14.03 -5.88
C ALA A 177 10.85 14.72 -7.16
N ILE A 178 11.78 15.26 -7.97
CA ILE A 178 11.47 15.84 -9.28
C ILE A 178 10.95 14.77 -10.25
N GLY A 179 11.55 13.58 -10.27
CA GLY A 179 11.12 12.48 -11.13
C GLY A 179 9.69 12.05 -10.86
N VAL A 180 9.31 11.92 -9.59
CA VAL A 180 7.92 11.62 -9.20
C VAL A 180 6.97 12.75 -9.62
N ASP A 181 7.31 14.03 -9.41
CA ASP A 181 6.51 15.18 -9.86
C ASP A 181 6.25 15.13 -11.38
N VAL A 182 7.28 14.87 -12.18
CA VAL A 182 7.15 14.79 -13.64
C VAL A 182 6.34 13.56 -14.06
N ALA A 183 6.48 12.43 -13.37
CA ALA A 183 5.69 11.22 -13.64
C ALA A 183 4.20 11.44 -13.33
N MET A 184 3.87 12.07 -12.19
CA MET A 184 2.49 12.41 -11.82
C MET A 184 1.86 13.37 -12.82
N LYS A 185 2.58 14.40 -13.27
CA LYS A 185 2.11 15.31 -14.32
C LYS A 185 1.80 14.59 -15.62
N TYR A 186 2.66 13.64 -16.02
CA TYR A 186 2.43 12.82 -17.21
C TYR A 186 1.18 11.95 -17.09
N ILE A 187 0.99 11.28 -15.95
CA ILE A 187 -0.21 10.49 -15.67
C ILE A 187 -1.46 11.38 -15.79
N ASN A 188 -1.47 12.52 -15.10
CA ASN A 188 -2.62 13.41 -15.04
C ASN A 188 -2.99 14.04 -16.38
N THR A 189 -2.00 14.36 -17.21
CA THR A 189 -2.23 15.03 -18.49
C THR A 189 -2.49 14.05 -19.63
N THR A 190 -1.73 12.95 -19.68
CA THR A 190 -1.68 12.06 -20.84
C THR A 190 -2.49 10.79 -20.62
N LEU A 191 -2.32 10.10 -19.49
CA LEU A 191 -2.89 8.77 -19.28
C LEU A 191 -4.33 8.80 -18.78
N LEU A 192 -4.69 9.75 -17.90
CA LEU A 192 -6.07 9.86 -17.40
C LEU A 192 -7.08 10.27 -18.47
N SER A 193 -6.67 11.13 -19.40
CA SER A 193 -7.55 11.61 -20.48
C SER A 193 -7.65 10.61 -21.63
N ARG A 194 -6.79 9.58 -21.66
CA ARG A 194 -6.74 8.62 -22.75
C ARG A 194 -7.75 7.51 -22.53
N ALA A 195 -8.71 7.39 -23.44
CA ALA A 195 -9.53 6.20 -23.55
C ALA A 195 -8.68 5.06 -24.16
N GLY A 196 -8.57 3.93 -23.45
CA GLY A 196 -7.91 2.73 -23.98
C GLY A 196 -7.15 1.93 -22.94
N ALA A 197 -6.56 0.83 -23.42
CA ALA A 197 -5.81 -0.12 -22.62
C ALA A 197 -4.52 0.48 -22.01
N ILE A 198 -4.12 -0.03 -20.85
CA ILE A 198 -2.79 0.23 -20.27
C ILE A 198 -1.79 -0.69 -20.97
N THR A 199 -0.74 -0.13 -21.54
CA THR A 199 0.29 -0.87 -22.30
C THR A 199 1.60 -0.95 -21.52
N VAL A 200 2.49 -1.88 -21.92
CA VAL A 200 3.84 -1.96 -21.35
C VAL A 200 4.59 -0.64 -21.52
N ASN A 201 4.41 0.02 -22.67
CA ASN A 201 5.05 1.30 -22.94
C ASN A 201 4.61 2.39 -21.95
N ASP A 202 3.36 2.37 -21.50
CA ASP A 202 2.90 3.35 -20.49
C ASP A 202 3.63 3.17 -19.16
N ILE A 203 3.85 1.92 -18.73
CA ILE A 203 4.62 1.61 -17.52
C ILE A 203 6.08 2.04 -17.70
N LEU A 204 6.68 1.80 -18.88
CA LEU A 204 8.03 2.27 -19.21
C LEU A 204 8.13 3.80 -19.22
N GLU A 205 7.11 4.52 -19.71
CA GLU A 205 7.08 5.98 -19.74
C GLU A 205 6.90 6.60 -18.34
N ILE A 206 6.12 5.95 -17.47
CA ILE A 206 6.04 6.31 -16.05
C ILE A 206 7.42 6.11 -15.42
N HIS A 207 8.01 4.93 -15.56
CA HIS A 207 9.30 4.60 -14.98
C HIS A 207 10.42 5.53 -15.50
N ARG A 208 10.41 5.85 -16.80
CA ARG A 208 11.36 6.79 -17.41
C ARG A 208 11.36 8.16 -16.73
N ARG A 209 10.19 8.64 -16.32
CA ARG A 209 10.06 9.93 -15.62
C ARG A 209 10.43 9.81 -14.14
N VAL A 210 10.03 8.73 -13.49
CA VAL A 210 10.37 8.44 -12.09
C VAL A 210 11.87 8.45 -11.89
N LEU A 211 12.62 7.74 -12.74
CA LEU A 211 14.06 7.55 -12.56
C LEU A 211 14.91 8.49 -13.43
N GLY A 212 14.35 9.13 -14.46
CA GLY A 212 15.13 9.84 -15.50
C GLY A 212 16.04 10.96 -15.02
N TYR A 213 15.74 11.60 -13.89
CA TYR A 213 16.63 12.61 -13.29
C TYR A 213 17.67 12.01 -12.34
N ALA A 214 17.40 10.82 -11.77
CA ALA A 214 18.28 10.15 -10.82
C ALA A 214 19.26 9.20 -11.52
N ASP A 215 18.75 8.38 -12.44
CA ASP A 215 19.53 7.49 -13.31
C ASP A 215 18.92 7.47 -14.72
N PRO A 216 19.39 8.35 -15.64
CA PRO A 216 18.88 8.41 -17.01
C PRO A 216 19.27 7.19 -17.87
N VAL A 217 20.24 6.37 -17.45
CA VAL A 217 20.71 5.22 -18.23
C VAL A 217 19.72 4.07 -18.11
N GLU A 218 19.22 3.82 -16.90
CA GLU A 218 18.27 2.75 -16.59
C GLU A 218 16.80 3.18 -16.68
N ALA A 219 16.54 4.49 -16.75
CA ALA A 219 15.19 5.05 -16.83
C ALA A 219 14.37 4.53 -18.03
N GLY A 220 13.26 3.84 -17.72
CA GLY A 220 12.36 3.26 -18.71
C GLY A 220 12.94 2.06 -19.47
N ARG A 221 13.89 1.33 -18.85
CA ARG A 221 14.46 0.10 -19.39
C ARG A 221 14.32 -1.03 -18.37
N PHE A 222 14.07 -2.25 -18.85
CA PHE A 222 14.08 -3.43 -18.00
C PHE A 222 15.49 -3.76 -17.52
N ARG A 223 15.57 -4.31 -16.31
CA ARG A 223 16.85 -4.80 -15.77
C ARG A 223 17.37 -5.96 -16.60
N VAL A 224 18.69 -6.03 -16.74
CA VAL A 224 19.40 -7.12 -17.45
C VAL A 224 20.07 -8.10 -16.49
N THR A 225 20.07 -7.78 -15.19
CA THR A 225 20.67 -8.59 -14.12
C THR A 225 19.62 -9.11 -13.15
N GLN A 226 19.91 -10.24 -12.52
CA GLN A 226 19.07 -10.78 -11.45
C GLN A 226 19.30 -10.00 -10.16
N VAL A 227 18.23 -9.74 -9.41
CA VAL A 227 18.23 -9.00 -8.14
C VAL A 227 17.54 -9.79 -7.05
N PHE A 228 17.73 -9.39 -5.79
CA PHE A 228 17.12 -9.99 -4.62
C PHE A 228 16.44 -8.89 -3.80
N VAL A 229 15.17 -9.06 -3.48
CA VAL A 229 14.33 -8.03 -2.83
C VAL A 229 13.82 -8.58 -1.51
N GLY A 230 14.57 -8.34 -0.43
CA GLY A 230 14.32 -9.00 0.84
C GLY A 230 14.47 -10.51 0.69
N HIS A 231 13.40 -11.26 0.96
CA HIS A 231 13.34 -12.72 0.77
C HIS A 231 12.78 -13.15 -0.60
N HIS A 232 12.34 -12.19 -1.43
CA HIS A 232 11.76 -12.45 -2.74
C HIS A 232 12.83 -12.50 -3.84
N ILE A 233 12.71 -13.51 -4.72
CA ILE A 233 13.52 -13.65 -5.93
C ILE A 233 12.58 -13.39 -7.12
N PRO A 234 12.64 -12.23 -7.76
CA PRO A 234 11.80 -11.92 -8.91
C PRO A 234 12.17 -12.77 -10.15
N PRO A 235 11.29 -12.80 -11.17
CA PRO A 235 11.55 -13.52 -12.44
C PRO A 235 12.91 -13.22 -13.05
N HIS A 236 13.50 -14.16 -13.77
CA HIS A 236 14.80 -13.91 -14.41
C HIS A 236 14.68 -12.79 -15.48
N PRO A 237 15.70 -11.95 -15.72
CA PRO A 237 15.65 -10.88 -16.72
C PRO A 237 15.16 -11.30 -18.10
N GLN A 238 15.50 -12.53 -18.53
CA GLN A 238 15.09 -13.08 -19.83
C GLN A 238 13.58 -13.32 -19.94
N ASP A 239 12.88 -13.46 -18.81
CA ASP A 239 11.44 -13.70 -18.78
C ASP A 239 10.63 -12.41 -18.56
N LEU A 240 11.28 -11.26 -18.36
CA LEU A 240 10.60 -10.00 -18.01
C LEU A 240 9.63 -9.54 -19.09
N ASP A 241 10.01 -9.64 -20.37
CA ASP A 241 9.12 -9.27 -21.47
C ASP A 241 7.81 -10.08 -21.41
N LYS A 242 7.90 -11.39 -21.18
CA LYS A 242 6.73 -12.26 -21.04
C LYS A 242 5.87 -11.86 -19.85
N HIS A 243 6.47 -11.73 -18.66
CA HIS A 243 5.72 -11.38 -17.45
C HIS A 243 5.06 -10.00 -17.52
N MET A 244 5.72 -9.03 -18.17
CA MET A 244 5.15 -7.69 -18.37
C MET A 244 4.01 -7.71 -19.38
N GLN A 245 4.07 -8.54 -20.42
CA GLN A 245 2.95 -8.75 -21.34
C GLN A 245 1.76 -9.43 -20.64
N GLU A 246 2.01 -10.46 -19.84
CA GLU A 246 0.98 -11.12 -19.03
C GLU A 246 0.34 -10.15 -18.02
N LEU A 247 1.15 -9.27 -17.39
CA LEU A 247 0.65 -8.23 -16.50
C LEU A 247 -0.30 -7.29 -17.22
N VAL A 248 0.08 -6.72 -18.37
CA VAL A 248 -0.80 -5.80 -19.09
C VAL A 248 -1.99 -6.51 -19.71
N GLN A 249 -1.86 -7.77 -20.13
CA GLN A 249 -2.99 -8.57 -20.56
C GLN A 249 -4.02 -8.72 -19.44
N TRP A 250 -3.56 -9.04 -18.21
CA TRP A 250 -4.43 -9.11 -17.04
C TRP A 250 -5.03 -7.73 -16.70
N LEU A 251 -4.25 -6.65 -16.71
CA LEU A 251 -4.75 -5.29 -16.44
C LEU A 251 -5.91 -4.87 -17.36
N ASN A 252 -5.96 -5.41 -18.57
CA ASN A 252 -6.99 -5.10 -19.57
C ASN A 252 -8.01 -6.24 -19.75
N SER A 253 -7.95 -7.28 -18.91
CA SER A 253 -8.87 -8.41 -18.98
C SER A 253 -10.23 -8.07 -18.39
N GLU A 254 -11.28 -8.74 -18.87
CA GLU A 254 -12.62 -8.59 -18.29
C GLU A 254 -12.63 -8.97 -16.81
N GLU A 255 -11.90 -10.03 -16.41
CA GLU A 255 -11.78 -10.46 -15.02
C GLU A 255 -11.31 -9.31 -14.12
N ALA A 256 -10.21 -8.66 -14.49
CA ALA A 256 -9.66 -7.57 -13.70
C ALA A 256 -10.60 -6.35 -13.64
N LEU A 257 -11.31 -6.07 -14.73
CA LEU A 257 -12.28 -4.96 -14.80
C LEU A 257 -13.56 -5.21 -13.99
N HIS A 258 -13.89 -6.46 -13.66
CA HIS A 258 -15.01 -6.81 -12.78
C HIS A 258 -14.65 -6.77 -11.30
N LEU A 259 -13.36 -6.71 -10.95
CA LEU A 259 -12.93 -6.56 -9.56
C LEU A 259 -13.33 -5.18 -9.02
N HIS A 260 -13.47 -5.09 -7.70
CA HIS A 260 -13.65 -3.81 -7.04
C HIS A 260 -12.42 -2.91 -7.31
N PRO A 261 -12.57 -1.59 -7.61
CA PRO A 261 -11.45 -0.75 -8.04
C PRO A 261 -10.26 -0.71 -7.09
N VAL A 262 -10.52 -0.77 -5.77
CA VAL A 262 -9.48 -0.82 -4.73
C VAL A 262 -8.71 -2.14 -4.77
N GLU A 263 -9.41 -3.26 -4.97
CA GLU A 263 -8.80 -4.58 -5.10
C GLU A 263 -7.99 -4.67 -6.40
N PHE A 264 -8.55 -4.20 -7.51
CA PHE A 264 -7.86 -4.15 -8.80
C PHE A 264 -6.55 -3.35 -8.71
N ALA A 265 -6.60 -2.15 -8.11
CA ALA A 265 -5.42 -1.31 -7.92
C ALA A 265 -4.38 -1.95 -7.00
N ALA A 266 -4.81 -2.61 -5.92
CA ALA A 266 -3.92 -3.31 -5.00
C ALA A 266 -3.23 -4.51 -5.67
N LEU A 267 -3.97 -5.31 -6.45
CA LEU A 267 -3.41 -6.45 -7.17
C LEU A 267 -2.48 -6.01 -8.30
N ALA A 268 -2.81 -4.95 -9.03
CA ALA A 268 -1.93 -4.35 -10.04
C ALA A 268 -0.60 -3.88 -9.42
N HIS A 269 -0.69 -3.20 -8.28
CA HIS A 269 0.48 -2.78 -7.52
C HIS A 269 1.33 -4.00 -7.13
N TYR A 270 0.72 -5.00 -6.48
CA TYR A 270 1.42 -6.20 -6.02
C TYR A 270 2.10 -6.93 -7.18
N LYS A 271 1.38 -7.19 -8.28
CA LYS A 271 1.91 -7.91 -9.45
C LYS A 271 3.12 -7.19 -10.06
N LEU A 272 3.11 -5.86 -10.17
CA LEU A 272 4.26 -5.11 -10.70
C LEU A 272 5.47 -5.17 -9.74
N VAL A 273 5.24 -5.04 -8.43
CA VAL A 273 6.30 -5.19 -7.42
C VAL A 273 6.90 -6.60 -7.44
N TYR A 274 6.05 -7.63 -7.62
CA TYR A 274 6.45 -9.03 -7.68
C TYR A 274 7.32 -9.33 -8.91
N VAL A 275 6.93 -8.84 -10.10
CA VAL A 275 7.73 -8.99 -11.33
C VAL A 275 9.05 -8.23 -11.22
N HIS A 276 9.05 -7.09 -10.53
CA HIS A 276 10.23 -6.26 -10.26
C HIS A 276 11.07 -5.97 -11.53
N PRO A 277 10.47 -5.35 -12.58
CA PRO A 277 11.09 -5.31 -13.91
C PRO A 277 12.26 -4.33 -14.04
N PHE A 278 12.46 -3.41 -13.09
CA PHE A 278 13.48 -2.35 -13.17
C PHE A 278 14.61 -2.56 -12.16
N VAL A 279 15.76 -1.91 -12.37
CA VAL A 279 16.90 -1.95 -11.45
C VAL A 279 16.58 -1.19 -10.15
N ASP A 280 15.90 -0.06 -10.26
CA ASP A 280 15.35 0.75 -9.16
C ASP A 280 14.01 1.36 -9.62
N GLY A 281 13.25 1.99 -8.73
CA GLY A 281 12.01 2.70 -9.08
C GLY A 281 10.77 1.80 -9.13
N ASN A 282 10.89 0.51 -8.84
CA ASN A 282 9.78 -0.45 -8.85
C ASN A 282 8.64 -0.06 -7.89
N GLY A 283 8.97 0.25 -6.63
CA GLY A 283 7.98 0.66 -5.62
C GLY A 283 7.26 1.96 -6.02
N ARG A 284 8.02 2.98 -6.41
CA ARG A 284 7.50 4.29 -6.86
C ARG A 284 6.59 4.14 -8.08
N THR A 285 7.01 3.37 -9.09
CA THR A 285 6.22 3.10 -10.30
C THR A 285 4.95 2.32 -9.98
N SER A 286 5.01 1.34 -9.08
CA SER A 286 3.84 0.54 -8.68
C SER A 286 2.79 1.36 -7.93
N ARG A 287 3.22 2.26 -7.04
CA ARG A 287 2.32 3.21 -6.36
C ARG A 287 1.68 4.21 -7.32
N LEU A 288 2.40 4.63 -8.36
CA LEU A 288 1.86 5.48 -9.42
C LEU A 288 0.87 4.74 -10.33
N LEU A 289 1.16 3.47 -10.69
CA LEU A 289 0.24 2.63 -11.46
C LEU A 289 -1.06 2.36 -10.69
N MET A 290 -0.95 2.07 -9.39
CA MET A 290 -2.10 1.94 -8.49
C MET A 290 -2.98 3.20 -8.51
N ASN A 291 -2.36 4.38 -8.38
CA ASN A 291 -3.10 5.64 -8.43
C ASN A 291 -3.70 5.94 -9.81
N LEU A 292 -3.03 5.57 -10.91
CA LEU A 292 -3.61 5.66 -12.26
C LEU A 292 -4.91 4.86 -12.33
N ILE A 293 -4.91 3.61 -11.88
CA ILE A 293 -6.09 2.73 -11.89
C ILE A 293 -7.21 3.31 -11.04
N LEU A 294 -6.91 3.73 -9.81
CA LEU A 294 -7.88 4.36 -8.91
C LEU A 294 -8.50 5.62 -9.55
N MET A 295 -7.68 6.48 -10.13
CA MET A 295 -8.15 7.72 -10.75
C MET A 295 -8.98 7.48 -12.01
N GLN A 296 -8.65 6.47 -12.82
CA GLN A 296 -9.49 6.04 -13.95
C GLN A 296 -10.87 5.54 -13.47
N ALA A 297 -10.93 4.90 -12.30
CA ALA A 297 -12.16 4.49 -11.64
C ALA A 297 -12.85 5.61 -10.83
N SER A 298 -12.41 6.86 -10.96
CA SER A 298 -12.94 8.01 -10.20
C SER A 298 -12.72 7.92 -8.67
N TYR A 299 -11.62 7.32 -8.23
CA TYR A 299 -11.15 7.40 -6.85
C TYR A 299 -10.06 8.48 -6.76
N PRO A 300 -9.91 9.19 -5.62
CA PRO A 300 -8.79 10.09 -5.43
C PRO A 300 -7.47 9.30 -5.38
N PRO A 301 -6.33 9.91 -5.78
CA PRO A 301 -5.03 9.29 -5.58
C PRO A 301 -4.78 9.09 -4.08
N ILE A 302 -4.31 7.90 -3.72
CA ILE A 302 -4.05 7.55 -2.32
C ILE A 302 -2.57 7.72 -1.99
N THR A 303 -2.28 7.84 -0.69
CA THR A 303 -0.91 7.94 -0.19
C THR A 303 -0.66 6.90 0.89
N ILE A 304 0.23 5.95 0.59
CA ILE A 304 0.82 5.08 1.60
C ILE A 304 1.82 5.93 2.37
N ARG A 305 1.61 6.12 3.68
CA ARG A 305 2.46 7.01 4.46
C ARG A 305 3.76 6.33 4.88
N LYS A 306 4.81 7.11 5.12
CA LYS A 306 6.13 6.59 5.49
C LYS A 306 6.10 5.84 6.83
N GLU A 307 5.21 6.25 7.74
CA GLU A 307 5.02 5.61 9.05
C GLU A 307 4.46 4.19 8.90
N GLN A 308 3.79 3.91 7.77
CA GLN A 308 3.23 2.61 7.44
C GLN A 308 4.23 1.70 6.70
N ARG A 309 5.52 2.10 6.58
CA ARG A 309 6.53 1.33 5.84
C ARG A 309 6.61 -0.13 6.32
N ALA A 310 6.60 -0.36 7.63
CA ALA A 310 6.65 -1.71 8.19
C ALA A 310 5.39 -2.53 7.86
N GLU A 311 4.21 -1.94 8.01
CA GLU A 311 2.92 -2.56 7.67
C GLU A 311 2.83 -2.90 6.18
N TYR A 312 3.32 -2.00 5.33
CA TYR A 312 3.37 -2.15 3.87
C TYR A 312 4.24 -3.34 3.43
N TYR A 313 5.48 -3.44 3.95
CA TYR A 313 6.36 -4.55 3.60
C TYR A 313 5.86 -5.87 4.18
N ALA A 314 5.35 -5.89 5.42
CA ALA A 314 4.76 -7.10 6.01
C ALA A 314 3.58 -7.63 5.19
N ALA A 315 2.72 -6.75 4.66
CA ALA A 315 1.62 -7.15 3.80
C ALA A 315 2.09 -7.68 2.42
N LEU A 316 3.18 -7.13 1.86
CA LEU A 316 3.80 -7.65 0.64
C LEU A 316 4.45 -9.02 0.86
N ASP A 317 5.14 -9.21 1.99
CA ASP A 317 5.75 -10.49 2.35
C ASP A 317 4.67 -11.57 2.51
N THR A 318 3.56 -11.22 3.17
CA THR A 318 2.40 -12.11 3.30
C THR A 318 1.78 -12.47 1.94
N ALA A 319 1.73 -11.50 1.01
CA ALA A 319 1.28 -11.74 -0.35
C ALA A 319 2.21 -12.70 -1.11
N ASN A 320 3.53 -12.60 -0.90
CA ASN A 320 4.51 -13.54 -1.46
C ASN A 320 4.40 -14.95 -0.87
N GLU A 321 3.95 -15.08 0.39
CA GLU A 321 3.63 -16.37 1.02
C GLU A 321 2.31 -16.98 0.50
N GLY A 322 1.54 -16.24 -0.30
CA GLY A 322 0.37 -16.75 -1.03
C GLY A 322 -0.98 -16.14 -0.61
N ASP A 323 -1.02 -15.27 0.40
CA ASP A 323 -2.26 -14.58 0.80
C ASP A 323 -2.17 -13.07 0.51
N VAL A 324 -2.79 -12.65 -0.60
CA VAL A 324 -2.81 -11.24 -1.05
C VAL A 324 -3.84 -10.37 -0.30
N ARG A 325 -4.78 -10.98 0.44
CA ARG A 325 -5.90 -10.27 1.07
C ARG A 325 -5.45 -9.22 2.10
N PRO A 326 -4.45 -9.49 2.97
CA PRO A 326 -3.91 -8.46 3.86
C PRO A 326 -3.38 -7.22 3.12
N PHE A 327 -2.75 -7.40 1.95
CA PHE A 327 -2.31 -6.28 1.12
C PHE A 327 -3.48 -5.48 0.54
N ILE A 328 -4.53 -6.16 0.06
CA ILE A 328 -5.76 -5.51 -0.42
C ILE A 328 -6.41 -4.68 0.69
N ARG A 329 -6.56 -5.26 1.90
CA ARG A 329 -7.11 -4.55 3.08
C ARG A 329 -6.24 -3.35 3.49
N PHE A 330 -4.93 -3.48 3.40
CA PHE A 330 -4.00 -2.38 3.67
C PHE A 330 -4.24 -1.21 2.70
N ILE A 331 -4.37 -1.49 1.40
CA ILE A 331 -4.68 -0.47 0.40
C ILE A 331 -6.08 0.11 0.62
N ALA A 332 -7.07 -0.71 0.99
CA ALA A 332 -8.42 -0.24 1.34
C ALA A 332 -8.40 0.73 2.54
N LYS A 333 -7.64 0.42 3.59
CA LYS A 333 -7.42 1.29 4.74
C LYS A 333 -6.74 2.61 4.36
N CYS A 334 -5.70 2.58 3.52
CA CYS A 334 -5.06 3.80 3.00
C CYS A 334 -6.04 4.64 2.15
N THR A 335 -6.91 3.99 1.38
CA THR A 335 -7.95 4.65 0.58
C THR A 335 -8.97 5.34 1.47
N GLU A 336 -9.47 4.64 2.49
CA GLU A 336 -10.40 5.18 3.47
C GLU A 336 -9.82 6.40 4.20
N MET A 337 -8.58 6.32 4.67
CA MET A 337 -7.90 7.41 5.36
C MET A 337 -7.68 8.64 4.48
N THR A 338 -7.41 8.42 3.19
CA THR A 338 -7.32 9.51 2.20
C THR A 338 -8.69 10.18 2.03
N LEU A 339 -9.76 9.39 1.88
CA LEU A 339 -11.13 9.90 1.75
C LEU A 339 -11.57 10.67 2.99
N ASP A 340 -11.27 10.17 4.18
CA ASP A 340 -11.59 10.86 5.44
C ASP A 340 -10.88 12.21 5.53
N THR A 341 -9.59 12.26 5.16
CA THR A 341 -8.82 13.52 5.13
C THR A 341 -9.48 14.54 4.20
N LEU A 342 -9.87 14.12 2.98
CA LEU A 342 -10.52 14.99 2.00
C LEU A 342 -11.90 15.46 2.48
N LEU A 343 -12.69 14.58 3.07
CA LEU A 343 -14.05 14.87 3.54
C LEU A 343 -14.03 15.80 4.77
N ILE A 344 -13.14 15.55 5.74
CA ILE A 344 -12.99 16.39 6.93
C ILE A 344 -12.57 17.80 6.53
N ALA A 345 -11.50 17.93 5.74
CA ALA A 345 -10.98 19.23 5.34
C ALA A 345 -11.98 20.04 4.51
N THR A 346 -12.80 19.39 3.68
CA THR A 346 -13.88 20.09 2.94
C THR A 346 -15.04 20.52 3.84
N THR A 347 -15.33 19.81 4.93
CA THR A 347 -16.36 20.22 5.90
C THR A 347 -15.89 21.33 6.84
N GLU A 348 -14.66 21.28 7.35
CA GLU A 348 -14.12 22.27 8.29
C GLU A 348 -13.91 23.64 7.63
N HIS A 349 -13.39 23.66 6.40
CA HIS A 349 -13.12 24.91 5.69
C HIS A 349 -14.35 25.56 5.06
N ALA A 350 -15.45 24.84 4.89
CA ALA A 350 -16.73 25.44 4.53
C ALA A 350 -17.25 26.40 5.62
N VAL A 351 -16.81 26.22 6.87
CA VAL A 351 -17.18 27.06 8.02
C VAL A 351 -16.19 28.22 8.24
N GLY A 352 -14.92 28.05 7.84
CA GLY A 352 -13.83 29.00 8.12
C GLY A 352 -13.46 30.00 7.00
N LEU A 353 -13.97 29.82 5.79
CA LEU A 353 -13.75 30.77 4.69
C LEU A 353 -14.93 31.75 4.64
N PRO A 354 -14.71 33.08 4.60
CA PRO A 354 -15.79 34.01 4.28
C PRO A 354 -16.27 33.67 2.87
N GLY A 355 -17.43 33.02 2.79
CA GLY A 355 -18.12 32.82 1.53
C GLY A 355 -18.27 34.18 0.86
N ALA A 356 -17.99 34.23 -0.44
CA ALA A 356 -18.25 35.41 -1.25
C ALA A 356 -19.76 35.70 -1.24
N SER A 357 -20.25 36.35 -0.18
CA SER A 357 -21.58 36.93 -0.14
C SER A 357 -21.50 38.22 -0.95
N ASN A 358 -21.90 38.13 -2.21
CA ASN A 358 -22.35 39.28 -2.99
C ASN A 358 -23.58 39.89 -2.30
N HIS A 359 -23.34 40.72 -1.29
CA HIS A 359 -24.26 41.75 -0.88
C HIS A 359 -23.62 43.08 -1.20
N ALA A 360 -24.02 43.64 -2.35
CA ALA A 360 -23.85 45.05 -2.63
C ALA A 360 -24.51 45.82 -1.48
N CYS A 361 -23.70 46.51 -0.67
CA CYS A 361 -24.17 47.46 0.32
C CYS A 361 -24.32 48.81 -0.40
N PRO A 362 -25.54 49.34 -0.60
CA PRO A 362 -25.74 50.64 -1.23
C PRO A 362 -25.77 51.68 -0.11
N ASP A 363 -24.62 52.04 0.45
CA ASP A 363 -24.38 53.33 1.10
C ASP A 363 -23.06 53.31 1.86
N CYS A 364 -22.02 53.86 1.22
CA CYS A 364 -20.87 54.42 1.93
C CYS A 364 -20.24 55.47 1.02
N LYS A 365 -20.91 56.62 0.92
CA LYS A 365 -20.23 57.89 0.59
C LYS A 365 -19.47 58.30 1.84
N HIS A 366 -18.14 58.30 1.82
CA HIS A 366 -17.34 59.33 2.47
C HIS A 366 -15.92 59.36 1.87
N THR A 367 -15.70 60.41 1.10
CA THR A 367 -14.41 60.94 0.63
C THR A 367 -13.54 61.39 1.81
N ILE A 368 -12.26 61.03 1.79
CA ILE A 368 -11.21 61.64 2.62
C ILE A 368 -10.47 62.68 1.76
N PRO A 369 -10.27 63.93 2.23
CA PRO A 369 -9.50 64.93 1.49
C PRO A 369 -8.00 64.72 1.71
N VAL A 370 -7.24 64.89 0.63
CA VAL A 370 -5.76 64.95 0.64
C VAL A 370 -5.36 66.36 1.04
N HIS A 371 -4.52 66.51 2.06
CA HIS A 371 -3.78 67.75 2.32
C HIS A 371 -2.33 67.59 1.87
N SER A 372 -1.89 68.61 1.14
CA SER A 372 -0.59 68.83 0.52
C SER A 372 0.57 68.94 1.50
#